data_AF-A0A3A8EDC0-F1
#
_entry.id   AF-A0A3A8EDC0-F1
#
_cell.length_a   1.000
_cell.length_b   1.000
_cell.length_c   1.000
_cell.angle_alpha   90.00
_cell.angle_beta   90.00
_cell.angle_gamma   90.00
#
_symmetry.space_group_name_H-M   'P 1'
#
loop_
_entity.id
_entity.type
_entity.pdbx_description
1 polymer ?
#
loop_
_entity_poly.entity_id
_entity_poly.type
_entity_poly.pdbx_seq_one_letter_code
_entity_poly.pdbx_strand_id
1 'polypeptide(L)'
;MSLIKPILIVLSISILSLIAYKIWQPSQAQYEDYRALLCLVIQKDDLIEKDQIFTEMEKVQKHSYPDYALHKPTFKARFARKVFSQFQGLKQVDQQQARKSLKDCENLLSW
;
A
#
# COMPACT_ATOMS: atom_id res chain seq x y z
N MET A 1 1.68 -15.45 47.22
CA MET A 1 1.19 -15.76 45.86
C MET A 1 2.33 -15.54 44.88
N SER A 2 2.69 -16.55 44.08
CA SER A 2 3.87 -16.49 43.21
C SER A 2 3.71 -15.44 42.11
N LEU A 3 4.60 -14.44 42.11
CA LEU A 3 4.70 -13.35 41.13
C LEU A 3 4.99 -13.83 39.69
N ILE A 4 5.29 -15.12 39.51
CA ILE A 4 5.60 -15.73 38.22
C ILE A 4 4.36 -15.80 37.31
N LYS A 5 3.17 -16.03 37.89
CA LYS A 5 1.90 -16.13 37.14
C LYS A 5 1.52 -14.81 36.45
N PRO A 6 1.51 -13.64 37.11
CA PRO A 6 1.18 -12.38 36.42
C PRO A 6 2.22 -11.99 35.37
N ILE A 7 3.51 -12.28 35.58
CA ILE A 7 4.58 -11.97 34.60
C ILE A 7 4.38 -12.77 33.31
N LEU A 8 4.06 -14.06 33.40
CA LEU A 8 3.79 -14.91 32.22
C LEU A 8 2.58 -14.44 31.42
N ILE A 9 1.53 -13.95 32.08
CA ILE A 9 0.31 -13.44 31.43
C ILE A 9 0.62 -12.15 30.66
N VAL A 10 1.40 -11.24 31.25
CA VAL A 10 1.79 -10.01 30.55
C VAL A 10 2.66 -10.33 29.34
N LEU A 11 3.62 -11.24 29.47
CA LEU A 11 4.49 -11.68 28.38
C LEU A 11 3.71 -12.32 27.23
N SER A 12 2.72 -13.16 27.52
CA SER A 12 1.91 -13.80 26.48
C SER A 12 1.03 -12.79 25.73
N ILE A 13 0.44 -11.82 26.43
CA ILE A 13 -0.34 -10.74 25.81
C ILE A 13 0.55 -9.86 24.91
N SER A 14 1.77 -9.52 25.35
CA SER A 14 2.74 -8.77 24.56
C SER A 14 3.10 -9.48 23.25
N ILE A 15 3.36 -10.78 23.31
CA ILE A 15 3.72 -11.59 22.15
C ILE A 15 2.55 -11.71 21.18
N LEU A 16 1.34 -11.98 21.68
CA LEU A 16 0.12 -12.03 20.86
C LEU A 16 -0.16 -10.69 20.17
N SER A 17 0.06 -9.58 20.87
CA SER A 17 -0.10 -8.23 20.32
C SER A 17 0.89 -7.94 19.19
N LEU A 18 2.15 -8.37 19.34
CA LEU A 18 3.19 -8.24 18.31
C LEU A 18 2.89 -9.08 17.08
N ILE A 19 2.42 -10.31 17.26
CA ILE A 19 2.03 -11.21 16.16
C ILE A 19 0.83 -10.63 15.42
N ALA A 20 -0.20 -10.20 16.15
CA ALA A 20 -1.36 -9.54 15.57
C ALA A 20 -0.96 -8.29 14.77
N TYR A 21 -0.05 -7.47 15.31
CA TYR A 21 0.49 -6.29 14.63
C TYR A 21 1.22 -6.65 13.33
N LYS A 22 2.06 -7.69 13.34
CA LYS A 22 2.78 -8.16 12.14
C LYS A 22 1.85 -8.74 11.08
N ILE A 23 0.81 -9.49 11.47
CA ILE A 23 -0.20 -10.01 10.53
C ILE A 23 -1.02 -8.86 9.94
N TRP A 24 -1.25 -7.79 10.70
CA TRP A 24 -1.95 -6.60 10.23
C TRP A 24 -1.09 -5.69 9.34
N GLN A 25 0.23 -5.80 9.43
CA GLN A 25 1.13 -5.14 8.51
C GLN A 25 1.13 -5.91 7.17
N PRO A 26 0.74 -5.28 6.06
CA PRO A 26 0.88 -5.89 4.74
C PRO A 26 2.30 -6.34 4.45
N SER A 27 2.41 -7.39 3.65
CA SER A 27 3.69 -7.84 3.12
C SER A 27 4.31 -6.75 2.24
N GLN A 28 5.63 -6.72 2.14
CA GLN A 28 6.29 -5.79 1.23
C GLN A 28 5.81 -5.95 -0.22
N ALA A 29 5.58 -7.18 -0.67
CA ALA A 29 5.02 -7.47 -1.99
C ALA A 29 3.69 -6.74 -2.26
N GLN A 30 2.79 -6.68 -1.27
CA GLN A 30 1.54 -5.94 -1.42
C GLN A 30 1.75 -4.43 -1.55
N TYR A 31 2.78 -3.86 -0.95
CA TYR A 31 3.09 -2.43 -1.16
C TYR A 31 3.70 -2.17 -2.52
N GLU A 32 4.56 -3.07 -3.01
CA GLU A 32 5.14 -2.98 -4.35
C GLU A 32 4.05 -3.00 -5.42
N ASP A 33 3.06 -3.89 -5.30
CA ASP A 33 1.91 -3.94 -6.22
C ASP A 33 1.13 -2.62 -6.24
N TYR A 34 0.87 -2.02 -5.08
CA TYR A 34 0.17 -0.73 -4.99
C TYR A 34 1.02 0.44 -5.45
N ARG A 35 2.36 0.35 -5.34
CA ARG A 35 3.28 1.35 -5.88
C ARG A 35 3.25 1.33 -7.40
N ALA A 36 3.38 0.15 -8.01
CA ALA A 36 3.23 -0.02 -9.45
C ALA A 36 1.86 0.47 -9.95
N LEU A 37 0.79 0.11 -9.22
CA LEU A 37 -0.57 0.57 -9.52
C LEU A 37 -0.69 2.11 -9.46
N LEU A 38 -0.14 2.74 -8.43
CA LEU A 38 -0.12 4.19 -8.32
C LEU A 38 0.67 4.82 -9.47
N CYS A 39 1.88 4.32 -9.73
CA CYS A 39 2.75 4.81 -10.80
C CYS A 39 2.10 4.74 -12.18
N LEU A 40 1.32 3.69 -12.44
CA LEU A 40 0.56 3.55 -13.68
C LEU A 40 -0.61 4.54 -13.75
N VAL A 41 -1.30 4.80 -12.64
CA VAL A 41 -2.47 5.69 -12.61
C VAL A 41 -2.08 7.17 -12.70
N ILE A 42 -1.03 7.61 -12.00
CA ILE A 42 -0.64 9.03 -11.95
C ILE A 42 -0.07 9.57 -13.27
N GLN A 43 0.31 8.67 -14.20
CA GLN A 43 0.73 9.04 -15.56
C GLN A 43 -0.41 9.58 -16.42
N LYS A 44 -1.67 9.39 -16.02
CA LYS A 44 -2.81 9.98 -16.71
C LYS A 44 -2.92 11.46 -16.33
N ASP A 45 -2.80 12.33 -17.33
CA ASP A 45 -2.74 13.79 -17.16
C ASP A 45 -4.02 14.40 -16.57
N ASP A 46 -5.16 13.70 -16.67
CA ASP A 46 -6.46 14.13 -16.17
C ASP A 46 -6.68 13.86 -14.67
N LEU A 47 -5.81 13.06 -14.03
CA LEU A 47 -5.97 12.65 -12.64
C LEU A 47 -5.16 13.52 -11.68
N ILE A 48 -5.83 14.58 -11.21
CA ILE A 48 -5.28 15.54 -10.24
C ILE A 48 -5.82 15.23 -8.83
N GLU A 49 -7.08 14.87 -8.72
CA GLU A 49 -7.75 14.67 -7.43
C GLU A 49 -7.48 13.28 -6.84
N LYS A 50 -7.25 13.24 -5.53
CA LYS A 50 -6.99 12.01 -4.77
C LYS A 50 -8.06 10.94 -4.98
N ASP A 51 -9.32 11.31 -4.94
CA ASP A 51 -10.43 10.34 -5.02
C ASP A 51 -10.56 9.76 -6.43
N GLN A 52 -10.26 10.55 -7.46
CA GLN A 52 -10.18 10.09 -8.84
C GLN A 52 -9.02 9.10 -9.02
N ILE A 53 -7.84 9.41 -8.46
CA ILE A 53 -6.69 8.50 -8.46
C ILE A 53 -7.05 7.17 -7.79
N PHE A 54 -7.71 7.18 -6.62
CA PHE A 54 -8.07 5.93 -5.93
C PHE A 54 -9.12 5.11 -6.68
N THR A 55 -10.10 5.78 -7.29
CA THR A 55 -11.11 5.14 -8.13
C THR A 55 -10.45 4.46 -9.33
N GLU A 56 -9.51 5.14 -9.98
CA GLU A 56 -8.79 4.57 -11.12
C GLU A 56 -7.81 3.47 -10.70
N MET A 57 -7.17 3.56 -9.53
CA MET A 57 -6.38 2.45 -8.98
C MET A 57 -7.24 1.20 -8.75
N GLU A 58 -8.42 1.34 -8.13
CA GLU A 58 -9.33 0.23 -7.91
C GLU A 58 -9.81 -0.39 -9.23
N LYS A 59 -10.15 0.46 -10.20
CA LYS A 59 -10.56 0.04 -11.54
C LYS A 59 -9.44 -0.72 -12.25
N VAL A 60 -8.22 -0.19 -12.28
CA VAL A 60 -7.09 -0.86 -12.90
C VAL A 60 -6.86 -2.22 -12.24
N GLN A 61 -6.79 -2.27 -10.90
CA GLN A 61 -6.59 -3.54 -10.20
C GLN A 61 -7.67 -4.57 -10.53
N LYS A 62 -8.95 -4.16 -10.58
CA LYS A 62 -10.07 -5.06 -10.91
C LYS A 62 -9.93 -5.68 -12.31
N HIS A 63 -9.41 -4.91 -13.27
CA HIS A 63 -9.23 -5.36 -14.65
C HIS A 63 -7.87 -6.04 -14.90
N SER A 64 -6.92 -5.94 -13.97
CA SER A 64 -5.64 -6.67 -14.05
C SER A 64 -5.77 -8.17 -13.79
N TYR A 65 -6.89 -8.64 -13.24
CA TYR A 65 -7.13 -10.06 -12.99
C TYR A 65 -8.20 -10.61 -13.95
N PRO A 66 -7.92 -11.73 -14.62
CA PRO A 66 -8.89 -12.33 -15.53
C PRO A 66 -10.14 -12.79 -14.80
N ASP A 67 -11.26 -12.86 -15.51
CA ASP A 67 -12.56 -13.25 -14.91
C ASP A 67 -12.60 -14.68 -14.37
N TYR A 68 -11.75 -15.56 -14.91
CA TYR A 68 -11.59 -16.93 -14.46
C TYR A 68 -10.67 -17.09 -13.23
N ALA A 69 -10.08 -16.00 -12.71
CA ALA A 69 -9.21 -16.09 -11.54
C ALA A 69 -9.99 -16.58 -10.31
N LEU A 70 -9.57 -17.72 -9.75
CA LEU A 70 -10.22 -18.35 -8.60
C LEU A 70 -10.30 -17.42 -7.37
N HIS A 71 -9.27 -16.58 -7.19
CA HIS A 71 -9.22 -15.59 -6.11
C HIS A 71 -8.78 -14.24 -6.69
N LYS A 72 -9.71 -13.28 -6.76
CA LYS A 72 -9.39 -11.89 -7.10
C LYS A 72 -9.08 -11.13 -5.80
N PRO A 73 -7.92 -10.48 -5.68
CA PRO A 73 -7.61 -9.70 -4.50
C PRO A 73 -8.57 -8.51 -4.38
N THR A 74 -9.05 -8.25 -3.16
CA THR A 74 -9.87 -7.06 -2.89
C THR A 74 -8.98 -5.82 -2.81
N PHE A 75 -9.43 -4.72 -3.41
CA PHE A 75 -8.78 -3.42 -3.23
C PHE A 75 -8.75 -3.01 -1.76
N LYS A 76 -7.57 -2.66 -1.28
CA LYS A 76 -7.27 -2.28 0.10
C LYS A 76 -6.92 -0.81 0.12
N ALA A 77 -7.91 0.03 0.40
CA ALA A 77 -7.75 1.49 0.46
C ALA A 77 -6.60 1.95 1.37
N ARG A 78 -6.28 1.19 2.43
CA ARG A 78 -5.14 1.48 3.30
C ARG A 78 -3.81 1.51 2.53
N PHE A 79 -3.59 0.56 1.62
CA PHE A 79 -2.32 0.46 0.88
C PHE A 79 -2.23 1.58 -0.14
N ALA A 80 -3.31 1.83 -0.88
CA ALA A 80 -3.44 2.97 -1.80
C ALA A 80 -3.17 4.30 -1.10
N ARG A 81 -3.75 4.53 0.09
CA ARG A 81 -3.49 5.73 0.90
C ARG A 81 -2.03 5.86 1.29
N LYS A 82 -1.37 4.75 1.67
CA LYS A 82 0.03 4.80 2.08
C LYS A 82 0.94 5.17 0.92
N VAL A 83 0.82 4.47 -0.22
CA VAL A 83 1.65 4.76 -1.40
C VAL A 83 1.38 6.16 -1.95
N PHE A 84 0.12 6.61 -1.91
CA PHE A 84 -0.21 7.98 -2.29
C PHE A 84 0.37 9.02 -1.33
N SER A 85 0.41 8.75 -0.02
CA SER A 85 1.07 9.65 0.94
C SER A 85 2.58 9.75 0.68
N GLN A 86 3.22 8.67 0.21
CA GLN A 86 4.63 8.67 -0.17
C GLN A 86 4.83 9.58 -1.39
N PHE A 87 3.98 9.44 -2.41
CA PHE A 87 3.98 10.33 -3.58
C PHE A 87 3.73 11.80 -3.19
N GLN A 88 2.76 12.08 -2.33
CA GLN A 88 2.51 13.45 -1.84
C GLN A 88 3.65 14.02 -1.01
N GLY A 89 4.44 13.17 -0.35
CA GLY A 89 5.64 13.57 0.38
C GLY A 89 6.81 13.97 -0.51
N LEU A 90 6.78 13.63 -1.80
CA LEU A 90 7.78 14.08 -2.77
C LEU A 90 7.67 15.60 -3.00
N LYS A 91 8.79 16.24 -3.38
CA LYS A 91 8.77 17.63 -3.82
C LYS A 91 7.94 17.76 -5.10
N GLN A 92 7.38 18.94 -5.36
CA GLN A 92 6.54 19.17 -6.54
C GLN A 92 7.25 18.79 -7.86
N VAL A 93 8.56 19.07 -7.97
CA VAL A 93 9.37 18.70 -9.14
C VAL A 93 9.46 17.17 -9.29
N ASP A 94 9.66 16.46 -8.19
CA ASP A 94 9.73 14.99 -8.16
C ASP A 94 8.36 14.37 -8.43
N GLN A 95 7.28 14.98 -7.95
CA GLN A 95 5.91 14.57 -8.28
C GLN A 95 5.64 14.69 -9.78
N GLN A 96 6.05 15.80 -10.41
CA GLN A 96 5.95 15.96 -11.85
C GLN A 96 6.83 14.95 -12.60
N GLN A 97 8.04 14.68 -12.10
CA GLN A 97 8.93 13.69 -12.69
C GLN A 97 8.34 12.27 -12.60
N ALA A 98 7.77 11.89 -11.47
CA ALA A 98 7.08 10.60 -11.28
C ALA A 98 5.87 10.44 -12.23
N ARG A 99 5.22 11.53 -12.64
CA ARG A 99 4.12 11.46 -13.62
C ARG A 99 4.59 11.25 -15.06
N LYS A 100 5.86 11.50 -15.39
CA LYS A 100 6.35 11.41 -16.78
C LYS A 100 6.55 9.98 -17.27
N SER A 101 6.99 9.09 -16.38
CA SER A 101 7.22 7.70 -16.75
C SER A 101 7.10 6.76 -15.55
N LEU A 102 6.72 5.52 -15.85
CA LEU A 102 6.60 4.46 -14.86
C LEU A 102 7.95 4.21 -14.15
N LYS A 103 9.04 4.24 -14.91
CA LYS A 103 10.41 4.07 -14.41
C LYS A 103 10.82 5.21 -13.46
N ASP A 104 10.50 6.46 -13.82
CA ASP A 104 10.80 7.61 -12.96
C ASP A 104 10.03 7.53 -11.64
N CYS A 105 8.74 7.15 -11.70
CA CYS A 105 7.93 6.94 -10.51
C CYS A 105 8.48 5.83 -9.61
N GLU A 106 8.83 4.68 -10.18
CA GLU A 106 9.38 3.56 -9.42
C GLU A 106 10.70 3.92 -8.73
N ASN A 107 11.60 4.64 -9.42
CA ASN A 107 12.86 5.09 -8.83
C ASN A 107 12.67 6.10 -7.69
N LEU A 108 11.66 6.97 -7.78
CA LEU A 108 11.38 7.98 -6.76
C LEU A 108 10.64 7.40 -5.54
N LEU A 109 9.93 6.29 -5.73
CA LEU A 109 9.15 5.64 -4.68
C LEU A 109 9.77 4.31 -4.19
N SER A 110 10.93 3.89 -4.71
CA SER A 110 11.68 2.72 -4.25
C SER A 110 12.33 2.98 -2.88
N TRP A 111 12.25 1.99 -1.99
CA TRP A 111 12.77 2.02 -0.62
C TRP A 111 14.10 1.26 -0.52
#